data_AF-A0A2V6N5D7-F1
#
_entry.id   AF-A0A2V6N5D7-F1
#
_cell.length_a   1.000
_cell.length_b   1.000
_cell.length_c   1.000
_cell.angle_alpha   90.00
_cell.angle_beta   90.00
_cell.angle_gamma   90.00
#
_symmetry.space_group_name_H-M   'P 1'
#
loop_
_entity.id
_entity.type
_entity.pdbx_description
1 polymer ?
#
loop_
_entity_poly.entity_id
_entity_poly.type
_entity_poly.pdbx_seq_one_letter_code
_entity_poly.pdbx_strand_id
1 'polypeptide(L)'
;MTSPRLLPVALVLSALIWIIATAGGRQIFVKEVLGDAFDSQAEHFLRGNVDVDGDAIRWEAMVVNGKARMYFGPFPALLRMPLNLIYPAGRGAWSRISGFLAGEIALFALTGLISSALSTSSLSARARSWLGGACICGFVFGTPLLLLLGNLSIYNEAIIWAFGWSMAALFFGWRCRNAEGRALVVSLVAFSLCASAALLSRVTFGAPLLLIALLLALRLPHANRLRLVAALFLPLGAGLAFYLLLSYARFGSFAGISFDHYINPVHREFAHNYGIFSWQRIPYSVADYFGLRFPSLQWQAPFLKADRHFFAHPQLYSLPFSETYLPVPWAASWLLAGAILGAICLFRRNCADLFERGTAAAFALQCLGILSYYALSQRYSVDLYPFLIFCLLVFLRRGGVFLARTYRVMIGLVLVSITVNSLATVSWLVDSDQNVRPETRAIWNRFLGRSSPAATSEFK
;
A
#
# COMPACT_ATOMS: atom_id res chain seq x y z
N MET A 1 20.87 25.87 -2.31
CA MET A 1 21.04 24.59 -1.59
C MET A 1 20.93 23.46 -2.60
N THR A 2 21.85 22.48 -2.60
CA THR A 2 21.82 21.35 -3.54
C THR A 2 20.89 20.24 -3.07
N SER A 3 20.03 19.76 -3.96
CA SER A 3 19.18 18.59 -3.74
C SER A 3 20.02 17.32 -3.67
N PRO A 4 19.63 16.30 -2.87
CA PRO A 4 20.34 15.03 -2.83
C PRO A 4 20.27 14.32 -4.18
N ARG A 5 21.36 13.65 -4.59
CA ARG A 5 21.42 12.89 -5.84
C ARG A 5 20.83 11.49 -5.64
N LEU A 6 19.49 11.40 -5.66
CA LEU A 6 18.79 10.13 -5.37
C LEU A 6 18.38 9.35 -6.62
N LEU A 7 18.40 9.97 -7.81
CA LEU A 7 18.00 9.31 -9.06
C LEU A 7 18.80 8.03 -9.36
N PRO A 8 20.15 7.98 -9.23
CA PRO A 8 20.88 6.74 -9.49
C PRO A 8 20.45 5.59 -8.56
N VAL A 9 20.19 5.90 -7.28
CA VAL A 9 19.70 4.91 -6.31
C VAL A 9 18.31 4.42 -6.70
N ALA A 10 17.41 5.32 -7.08
CA ALA A 10 16.07 4.95 -7.54
C ALA A 10 16.10 4.08 -8.81
N LEU A 11 17.00 4.35 -9.77
CA LEU A 11 17.14 3.53 -10.97
C LEU A 11 17.65 2.11 -10.66
N VAL A 12 18.61 1.98 -9.75
CA VAL A 12 19.08 0.65 -9.30
C VAL A 12 17.95 -0.09 -8.59
N LEU A 13 17.22 0.60 -7.71
CA LEU A 13 16.09 0.01 -6.98
C LEU A 13 14.94 -0.37 -7.92
N SER A 14 14.69 0.39 -8.98
CA SER A 14 13.71 0.07 -10.02
C SER A 14 14.02 -1.27 -10.69
N ALA A 15 15.28 -1.49 -11.09
CA ALA A 15 15.73 -2.78 -11.60
C ALA A 15 15.57 -3.91 -10.56
N LEU A 16 15.79 -3.63 -9.27
CA LEU A 16 15.60 -4.61 -8.20
C LEU A 16 14.11 -4.91 -7.96
N ILE A 17 13.21 -3.92 -8.01
CA ILE A 17 11.76 -4.12 -7.95
C ILE A 17 11.31 -5.04 -9.09
N TRP A 18 11.82 -4.83 -10.32
CA TRP A 18 11.56 -5.73 -11.44
C TRP A 18 11.97 -7.17 -11.11
N ILE A 19 13.20 -7.37 -10.62
CA ILE A 19 13.73 -8.68 -10.24
C ILE A 19 12.84 -9.34 -9.16
N ILE A 20 12.42 -8.58 -8.14
CA ILE A 20 11.56 -9.08 -7.07
C ILE A 20 10.19 -9.49 -7.61
N ALA A 21 9.51 -8.58 -8.32
CA ALA A 21 8.16 -8.79 -8.83
C ALA A 21 8.06 -9.97 -9.82
N THR A 22 9.16 -10.28 -10.52
CA THR A 22 9.22 -11.33 -11.54
C THR A 22 9.97 -12.59 -11.09
N ALA A 23 10.21 -12.73 -9.78
CA ALA A 23 10.95 -13.84 -9.18
C ALA A 23 12.28 -14.14 -9.91
N GLY A 24 13.15 -13.14 -9.99
CA GLY A 24 14.44 -13.24 -10.65
C GLY A 24 14.42 -12.98 -12.17
N GLY A 25 13.40 -12.30 -12.69
CA GLY A 25 13.26 -12.04 -14.14
C GLY A 25 12.69 -13.20 -14.95
N ARG A 26 12.37 -14.33 -14.32
CA ARG A 26 12.02 -15.58 -15.01
C ARG A 26 10.52 -15.82 -15.12
N GLN A 27 9.75 -15.17 -14.29
CA GLN A 27 8.32 -15.40 -14.16
C GLN A 27 7.60 -14.05 -14.34
N ILE A 28 7.41 -13.66 -15.59
CA ILE A 28 6.75 -12.39 -15.96
C ILE A 28 5.23 -12.61 -16.08
N PHE A 29 4.83 -13.59 -16.90
CA PHE A 29 3.44 -13.95 -17.13
C PHE A 29 3.07 -15.18 -16.29
N VAL A 30 2.53 -14.95 -15.10
CA VAL A 30 2.09 -16.00 -14.19
C VAL A 30 0.67 -15.71 -13.72
N LYS A 31 -0.17 -16.74 -13.71
CA LYS A 31 -1.52 -16.67 -13.13
C LYS A 31 -1.46 -16.69 -11.61
N GLU A 32 -1.43 -15.51 -11.02
CA GLU A 32 -1.45 -15.34 -9.57
C GLU A 32 -2.81 -15.72 -8.97
N VAL A 33 -2.83 -15.92 -7.65
CA VAL A 33 -4.06 -16.34 -6.95
C VAL A 33 -5.16 -15.30 -7.12
N LEU A 34 -6.26 -15.75 -7.73
CA LEU A 34 -7.42 -14.94 -8.12
C LEU A 34 -7.08 -13.76 -9.05
N GLY A 35 -5.91 -13.79 -9.70
CA GLY A 35 -5.49 -12.76 -10.64
C GLY A 35 -6.49 -12.59 -11.78
N ASP A 36 -6.99 -13.69 -12.36
CA ASP A 36 -7.95 -13.71 -13.47
C ASP A 36 -9.26 -12.92 -13.20
N ALA A 37 -9.60 -12.62 -11.94
CA ALA A 37 -10.80 -11.86 -11.58
C ALA A 37 -10.79 -10.42 -12.09
N PHE A 38 -9.62 -9.74 -12.11
CA PHE A 38 -9.52 -8.40 -12.68
C PHE A 38 -9.61 -8.41 -14.21
N ASP A 39 -9.16 -9.47 -14.88
CA ASP A 39 -9.37 -9.63 -16.33
C ASP A 39 -10.85 -9.86 -16.64
N SER A 40 -11.50 -10.75 -15.90
CA SER A 40 -12.94 -10.99 -16.03
C SER A 40 -13.72 -9.68 -15.81
N GLN A 41 -13.40 -8.92 -14.76
CA GLN A 41 -14.01 -7.61 -14.54
C GLN A 41 -13.79 -6.64 -15.71
N ALA A 42 -12.60 -6.61 -16.30
CA ALA A 42 -12.30 -5.77 -17.45
C ALA A 42 -13.19 -6.11 -18.65
N GLU A 43 -13.36 -7.41 -18.94
CA GLU A 43 -14.24 -7.89 -20.01
C GLU A 43 -15.71 -7.54 -19.76
N HIS A 44 -16.18 -7.70 -18.52
CA HIS A 44 -17.55 -7.38 -18.15
C HIS A 44 -17.84 -5.88 -18.27
N PHE A 45 -16.90 -5.02 -17.87
CA PHE A 45 -16.99 -3.58 -18.09
C PHE A 45 -17.08 -3.23 -19.59
N LEU A 46 -16.32 -3.90 -20.46
CA LEU A 46 -16.43 -3.71 -21.92
C LEU A 46 -17.80 -4.13 -22.48
N ARG A 47 -18.49 -5.05 -21.80
CA ARG A 47 -19.87 -5.48 -22.12
C ARG A 47 -20.94 -4.62 -21.41
N GLY A 48 -20.55 -3.55 -20.73
CA GLY A 48 -21.48 -2.63 -20.06
C GLY A 48 -22.13 -3.18 -18.80
N ASN A 49 -21.54 -4.17 -18.14
CA ASN A 49 -22.03 -4.70 -16.86
C ASN A 49 -20.91 -4.79 -15.82
N VAL A 50 -21.28 -5.02 -14.55
CA VAL A 50 -20.34 -5.01 -13.42
C VAL A 50 -20.18 -6.40 -12.81
N ASP A 51 -20.51 -7.45 -13.58
CA ASP A 51 -20.39 -8.85 -13.18
C ASP A 51 -18.92 -9.28 -13.20
N VAL A 52 -18.63 -10.42 -12.61
CA VAL A 52 -17.39 -11.18 -12.81
C VAL A 52 -17.73 -12.66 -12.93
N ASP A 53 -16.88 -13.43 -13.59
CA ASP A 53 -17.04 -14.88 -13.65
C ASP A 53 -16.80 -15.48 -12.26
N GLY A 54 -17.75 -16.30 -11.79
CA GLY A 54 -17.67 -16.95 -10.49
C GLY A 54 -16.39 -17.78 -10.30
N ASP A 55 -15.95 -18.47 -11.36
CA ASP A 55 -14.71 -19.26 -11.37
C ASP A 55 -13.43 -18.42 -11.27
N ALA A 56 -13.49 -17.15 -11.68
CA ALA A 56 -12.35 -16.25 -11.62
C ALA A 56 -12.15 -15.69 -10.19
N ILE A 57 -13.24 -15.33 -9.51
CA ILE A 57 -13.20 -14.72 -8.16
C ILE A 57 -13.33 -15.73 -7.00
N ARG A 58 -13.94 -16.90 -7.27
CA ARG A 58 -14.03 -18.06 -6.36
C ARG A 58 -14.52 -17.68 -4.96
N TRP A 59 -13.73 -17.97 -3.92
CA TRP A 59 -14.09 -17.78 -2.52
C TRP A 59 -14.17 -16.31 -2.08
N GLU A 60 -13.76 -15.36 -2.93
CA GLU A 60 -13.90 -13.92 -2.69
C GLU A 60 -15.16 -13.32 -3.34
N ALA A 61 -16.03 -14.15 -3.93
CA ALA A 61 -17.23 -13.69 -4.61
C ALA A 61 -18.25 -13.06 -3.64
N MET A 62 -18.90 -12.00 -4.10
CA MET A 62 -20.15 -11.49 -3.54
C MET A 62 -21.28 -11.90 -4.47
N VAL A 63 -22.27 -12.66 -4.00
CA VAL A 63 -23.42 -13.11 -4.80
C VAL A 63 -24.59 -12.15 -4.61
N VAL A 64 -24.85 -11.32 -5.62
CA VAL A 64 -25.93 -10.32 -5.62
C VAL A 64 -26.88 -10.65 -6.77
N ASN A 65 -28.16 -10.89 -6.47
CA ASN A 65 -29.19 -11.26 -7.44
C ASN A 65 -28.77 -12.44 -8.35
N GLY A 66 -28.17 -13.47 -7.75
CA GLY A 66 -27.70 -14.66 -8.46
C GLY A 66 -26.45 -14.47 -9.32
N LYS A 67 -25.84 -13.27 -9.30
CA LYS A 67 -24.63 -12.96 -10.08
C LYS A 67 -23.41 -12.76 -9.17
N ALA A 68 -22.25 -13.23 -9.62
CA ALA A 68 -20.99 -12.99 -8.93
C ALA A 68 -20.52 -11.55 -9.18
N ARG A 69 -20.22 -10.85 -8.08
CA ARG A 69 -19.69 -9.49 -8.03
C ARG A 69 -18.40 -9.50 -7.25
N MET A 70 -17.56 -8.53 -7.57
CA MET A 70 -16.27 -8.33 -6.92
C MET A 70 -16.28 -7.03 -6.12
N TYR A 71 -15.81 -7.08 -4.88
CA TYR A 71 -15.76 -5.91 -3.99
C TYR A 71 -14.47 -5.08 -4.11
N PHE A 72 -13.43 -5.64 -4.74
CA PHE A 72 -12.18 -4.92 -4.99
C PHE A 72 -12.38 -3.68 -5.88
N GLY A 73 -11.49 -2.71 -5.72
CA GLY A 73 -11.49 -1.50 -6.53
C GLY A 73 -11.23 -1.82 -8.01
N PRO A 74 -11.89 -1.12 -8.95
CA PRO A 74 -11.81 -1.41 -10.38
C PRO A 74 -10.48 -1.05 -11.05
N PHE A 75 -9.57 -0.30 -10.41
CA PHE A 75 -8.40 0.25 -11.09
C PHE A 75 -7.53 -0.82 -11.79
N PRO A 76 -7.18 -1.97 -11.18
CA PRO A 76 -6.40 -2.99 -11.87
C PRO A 76 -7.13 -3.56 -13.10
N ALA A 77 -8.45 -3.67 -13.07
CA ALA A 77 -9.25 -4.09 -14.23
C ALA A 77 -9.23 -3.04 -15.36
N LEU A 78 -9.32 -1.74 -15.02
CA LEU A 78 -9.21 -0.65 -15.99
C LEU A 78 -7.86 -0.66 -16.71
N LEU A 79 -6.77 -0.97 -15.99
CA LEU A 79 -5.45 -1.14 -16.59
C LEU A 79 -5.39 -2.34 -17.53
N ARG A 80 -6.07 -3.44 -17.19
CA ARG A 80 -6.06 -4.68 -17.97
C ARG A 80 -6.89 -4.62 -19.24
N MET A 81 -7.88 -3.72 -19.35
CA MET A 81 -8.64 -3.52 -20.58
C MET A 81 -7.74 -3.33 -21.82
N PRO A 82 -6.88 -2.29 -21.89
CA PRO A 82 -6.01 -2.13 -23.05
C PRO A 82 -4.96 -3.25 -23.18
N LEU A 83 -4.47 -3.81 -22.07
CA LEU A 83 -3.47 -4.88 -22.10
C LEU A 83 -4.03 -6.17 -22.73
N ASN A 84 -5.26 -6.55 -22.38
CA ASN A 84 -5.92 -7.72 -22.96
C ASN A 84 -6.31 -7.51 -24.42
N LEU A 85 -6.59 -6.27 -24.84
CA LEU A 85 -6.84 -5.96 -26.25
C LEU A 85 -5.55 -6.04 -27.08
N ILE A 86 -4.42 -5.56 -26.55
CA ILE A 86 -3.13 -5.54 -27.25
C ILE A 86 -2.46 -6.92 -27.24
N TYR A 87 -2.56 -7.66 -26.12
CA TYR A 87 -1.94 -8.97 -25.96
C TYR A 87 -2.90 -9.94 -25.24
N PRO A 88 -3.86 -10.54 -25.97
CA PRO A 88 -4.86 -11.45 -25.39
C PRO A 88 -4.25 -12.66 -24.68
N ALA A 89 -3.08 -13.14 -25.14
CA ALA A 89 -2.37 -14.26 -24.51
C ALA A 89 -1.87 -13.96 -23.09
N GLY A 90 -1.81 -12.68 -22.69
CA GLY A 90 -1.45 -12.26 -21.33
C GLY A 90 -2.59 -12.31 -20.33
N ARG A 91 -3.82 -12.59 -20.77
CA ARG A 91 -5.01 -12.63 -19.90
C ARG A 91 -4.79 -13.53 -18.69
N GLY A 92 -5.03 -12.99 -17.49
CA GLY A 92 -4.83 -13.69 -16.22
C GLY A 92 -3.40 -13.61 -15.66
N ALA A 93 -2.44 -13.16 -16.47
CA ALA A 93 -1.02 -13.20 -16.15
C ALA A 93 -0.38 -11.82 -15.94
N TRP A 94 -1.18 -10.77 -15.82
CA TRP A 94 -0.72 -9.37 -15.72
C TRP A 94 -0.28 -8.94 -14.33
N SER A 95 -0.62 -9.69 -13.27
CA SER A 95 -0.47 -9.24 -11.88
C SER A 95 0.96 -8.81 -11.54
N ARG A 96 1.99 -9.48 -12.05
CA ARG A 96 3.40 -9.14 -11.78
C ARG A 96 3.85 -7.83 -12.42
N ILE A 97 3.49 -7.63 -13.70
CA ILE A 97 3.75 -6.37 -14.40
C ILE A 97 2.97 -5.24 -13.73
N SER A 98 1.70 -5.50 -13.39
CA SER A 98 0.81 -4.58 -12.70
C SER A 98 1.40 -4.12 -11.36
N GLY A 99 1.85 -5.04 -10.50
CA GLY A 99 2.49 -4.71 -9.23
C GLY A 99 3.85 -4.03 -9.39
N PHE A 100 4.65 -4.40 -10.40
CA PHE A 100 5.88 -3.69 -10.74
C PHE A 100 5.60 -2.21 -11.04
N LEU A 101 4.66 -1.92 -11.95
CA LEU A 101 4.30 -0.54 -12.31
C LEU A 101 3.80 0.27 -11.11
N ALA A 102 2.99 -0.33 -10.25
CA ALA A 102 2.55 0.30 -9.00
C ALA A 102 3.72 0.59 -8.05
N GLY A 103 4.66 -0.36 -7.93
CA GLY A 103 5.89 -0.22 -7.15
C GLY A 103 6.79 0.90 -7.66
N GLU A 104 6.94 1.03 -8.98
CA GLU A 104 7.70 2.12 -9.62
C GLU A 104 7.09 3.49 -9.29
N ILE A 105 5.77 3.63 -9.40
CA ILE A 105 5.08 4.87 -9.05
C ILE A 105 5.33 5.23 -7.58
N ALA A 106 5.22 4.25 -6.68
CA ALA A 106 5.48 4.44 -5.25
C ALA A 106 6.94 4.87 -5.00
N LEU A 107 7.91 4.20 -5.64
CA LEU A 107 9.35 4.48 -5.51
C LEU A 107 9.71 5.89 -5.97
N PHE A 108 9.28 6.28 -7.18
CA PHE A 108 9.60 7.60 -7.72
C PHE A 108 8.87 8.73 -6.99
N ALA A 109 7.61 8.52 -6.58
CA ALA A 109 6.89 9.48 -5.75
C ALA A 109 7.60 9.71 -4.40
N LEU A 110 8.00 8.63 -3.73
CA LEU A 110 8.75 8.74 -2.48
C LEU A 110 10.11 9.40 -2.69
N THR A 111 10.83 9.05 -3.75
CA THR A 111 12.12 9.66 -4.10
C THR A 111 12.00 11.17 -4.25
N GLY A 112 10.93 11.63 -4.91
CA GLY A 112 10.59 13.05 -5.04
C GLY A 112 10.27 13.71 -3.70
N LEU A 113 9.47 13.05 -2.86
CA LEU A 113 9.09 13.53 -1.52
C LEU A 113 10.32 13.68 -0.60
N ILE A 114 11.15 12.63 -0.51
CA ILE A 114 12.38 12.62 0.31
C ILE A 114 13.37 13.66 -0.19
N SER A 115 13.58 13.74 -1.52
CA SER A 115 14.43 14.77 -2.13
C SER A 115 13.96 16.19 -1.76
N SER A 116 12.66 16.44 -1.84
CA SER A 116 12.08 17.74 -1.50
C SER A 116 12.25 18.07 -0.02
N ALA A 117 11.90 17.14 0.89
CA ALA A 117 12.03 17.36 2.33
C ALA A 117 13.49 17.63 2.74
N LEU A 118 14.43 16.82 2.24
CA LEU A 118 15.85 16.95 2.57
C LEU A 118 16.51 18.18 1.94
N SER A 119 16.04 18.67 0.80
CA SER A 119 16.59 19.88 0.16
C SER A 119 16.54 21.11 1.07
N THR A 120 15.53 21.16 1.94
CA THR A 120 15.31 22.21 2.94
C THR A 120 15.85 21.90 4.34
N SER A 121 16.49 20.74 4.52
CA SER A 121 17.02 20.31 5.83
C SER A 121 18.31 21.03 6.22
N SER A 122 18.64 21.01 7.52
CA SER A 122 19.90 21.51 8.10
C SER A 122 21.14 20.66 7.77
N LEU A 123 20.96 19.49 7.13
CA LEU A 123 22.03 18.53 6.87
C LEU A 123 22.99 19.01 5.77
N SER A 124 24.24 18.54 5.83
CA SER A 124 25.20 18.72 4.73
C SER A 124 24.77 17.96 3.47
N ALA A 125 25.22 18.38 2.28
CA ALA A 125 24.85 17.74 1.01
C ALA A 125 25.18 16.22 0.98
N ARG A 126 26.30 15.82 1.58
CA ARG A 126 26.68 14.42 1.75
C ARG A 126 25.71 13.68 2.66
N ALA A 127 25.41 14.24 3.85
CA ALA A 127 24.48 13.61 4.79
C ALA A 127 23.06 13.48 4.20
N ARG A 128 22.58 14.48 3.44
CA ARG A 128 21.30 14.40 2.71
C ARG A 128 21.28 13.25 1.71
N SER A 129 22.37 13.05 0.97
CA SER A 129 22.44 11.97 -0.03
C SER A 129 22.48 10.59 0.62
N TRP A 130 23.25 10.43 1.72
CA TRP A 130 23.30 9.18 2.48
C TRP A 130 21.97 8.84 3.15
N LEU A 131 21.37 9.79 3.87
CA LEU A 131 20.08 9.57 4.53
C LEU A 131 18.98 9.34 3.50
N GLY A 132 18.94 10.12 2.43
CA GLY A 132 17.96 9.95 1.36
C GLY A 132 18.08 8.60 0.67
N GLY A 133 19.31 8.17 0.32
CA GLY A 133 19.56 6.84 -0.24
C GLY A 133 19.12 5.73 0.72
N ALA A 134 19.46 5.85 2.00
CA ALA A 134 19.03 4.91 3.03
C ALA A 134 17.49 4.86 3.15
N CYS A 135 16.80 5.99 3.16
CA CYS A 135 15.33 6.01 3.21
C CYS A 135 14.69 5.31 2.01
N ILE A 136 15.22 5.48 0.80
CA ILE A 136 14.67 4.84 -0.40
C ILE A 136 14.97 3.33 -0.41
N CYS A 137 16.19 2.91 -0.02
CA CYS A 137 16.49 1.49 0.17
C CYS A 137 15.61 0.87 1.27
N GLY A 138 15.44 1.58 2.38
CA GLY A 138 14.58 1.19 3.50
C GLY A 138 13.12 1.10 3.08
N PHE A 139 12.66 1.95 2.16
CA PHE A 139 11.32 1.87 1.62
C PHE A 139 11.09 0.59 0.83
N VAL A 140 12.03 0.23 -0.06
CA VAL A 140 11.89 -0.97 -0.89
C VAL A 140 12.00 -2.24 -0.05
N PHE A 141 13.01 -2.34 0.82
CA PHE A 141 13.34 -3.60 1.49
C PHE A 141 12.91 -3.67 2.96
N GLY A 142 12.72 -2.53 3.63
CA GLY A 142 12.34 -2.40 5.04
C GLY A 142 10.91 -1.87 5.21
N THR A 143 10.00 -2.27 4.33
CA THR A 143 8.56 -2.04 4.42
C THR A 143 7.79 -3.22 3.80
N PRO A 144 6.46 -3.32 3.98
CA PRO A 144 5.62 -4.29 3.31
C PRO A 144 5.62 -4.20 1.79
N LEU A 145 6.24 -3.19 1.16
CA LEU A 145 6.35 -3.12 -0.30
C LEU A 145 7.04 -4.36 -0.87
N LEU A 146 8.16 -4.79 -0.26
CA LEU A 146 8.87 -6.02 -0.64
C LEU A 146 7.93 -7.23 -0.68
N LEU A 147 7.08 -7.28 0.34
CA LEU A 147 6.14 -8.35 0.59
C LEU A 147 4.99 -8.35 -0.44
N LEU A 148 4.42 -7.18 -0.72
CA LEU A 148 3.39 -7.03 -1.76
C LEU A 148 3.93 -7.41 -3.15
N LEU A 149 5.17 -7.03 -3.47
CA LEU A 149 5.78 -7.35 -4.76
C LEU A 149 6.12 -8.84 -4.90
N GLY A 150 6.46 -9.51 -3.80
CA GLY A 150 6.79 -10.95 -3.79
C GLY A 150 5.59 -11.87 -3.98
N ASN A 151 4.38 -11.41 -3.67
CA ASN A 151 3.13 -12.14 -3.89
C ASN A 151 2.06 -11.20 -4.43
N LEU A 152 1.75 -11.27 -5.72
CA LEU A 152 0.75 -10.39 -6.37
C LEU A 152 -0.60 -11.08 -6.60
N SER A 153 -1.08 -11.79 -5.58
CA SER A 153 -2.51 -12.16 -5.48
C SER A 153 -3.43 -10.94 -5.64
N ILE A 154 -4.71 -11.19 -5.93
CA ILE A 154 -5.75 -10.16 -6.12
C ILE A 154 -5.75 -9.07 -5.03
N TYR A 155 -5.53 -9.47 -3.77
CA TYR A 155 -5.52 -8.58 -2.63
C TYR A 155 -4.35 -7.61 -2.67
N ASN A 156 -3.15 -8.14 -2.92
CA ASN A 156 -1.90 -7.38 -2.87
C ASN A 156 -1.79 -6.45 -4.07
N GLU A 157 -2.29 -6.86 -5.24
CA GLU A 157 -2.35 -6.01 -6.43
C GLU A 157 -3.26 -4.79 -6.22
N ALA A 158 -4.44 -4.95 -5.61
CA ALA A 158 -5.30 -3.82 -5.29
C ALA A 158 -4.63 -2.86 -4.28
N ILE A 159 -3.98 -3.41 -3.26
CA ILE A 159 -3.33 -2.63 -2.19
C ILE A 159 -2.11 -1.87 -2.72
N ILE A 160 -1.25 -2.51 -3.52
CA ILE A 160 -0.03 -1.85 -4.03
C ILE A 160 -0.38 -0.70 -4.99
N TRP A 161 -1.42 -0.85 -5.82
CA TRP A 161 -1.92 0.25 -6.64
C TRP A 161 -2.46 1.40 -5.80
N ALA A 162 -3.28 1.10 -4.78
CA ALA A 162 -3.79 2.12 -3.88
C ALA A 162 -2.67 2.87 -3.15
N PHE A 163 -1.65 2.14 -2.70
CA PHE A 163 -0.48 2.69 -2.03
C PHE A 163 0.37 3.56 -2.97
N GLY A 164 0.70 3.07 -4.17
CA GLY A 164 1.48 3.81 -5.16
C GLY A 164 0.79 5.12 -5.58
N TRP A 165 -0.51 5.06 -5.87
CA TRP A 165 -1.28 6.25 -6.19
C TRP A 165 -1.44 7.22 -5.01
N SER A 166 -1.54 6.71 -3.79
CA SER A 166 -1.54 7.56 -2.58
C SER A 166 -0.22 8.29 -2.39
N MET A 167 0.91 7.63 -2.64
CA MET A 167 2.24 8.26 -2.60
C MET A 167 2.40 9.30 -3.71
N ALA A 168 1.95 9.01 -4.93
CA ALA A 168 1.97 9.95 -6.04
C ALA A 168 1.08 11.17 -5.78
N ALA A 169 -0.13 10.96 -5.25
CA ALA A 169 -1.02 12.04 -4.83
C ALA A 169 -0.32 12.89 -3.75
N LEU A 170 0.27 12.27 -2.72
CA LEU A 170 1.00 13.00 -1.70
C LEU A 170 2.17 13.82 -2.28
N PHE A 171 2.92 13.27 -3.23
CA PHE A 171 3.98 13.99 -3.95
C PHE A 171 3.45 15.24 -4.66
N PHE A 172 2.38 15.12 -5.44
CA PHE A 172 1.80 16.25 -6.14
C PHE A 172 1.14 17.27 -5.20
N GLY A 173 0.47 16.81 -4.14
CA GLY A 173 -0.09 17.67 -3.10
C GLY A 173 1.00 18.46 -2.37
N TRP A 174 2.14 17.83 -2.09
CA TRP A 174 3.31 18.49 -1.53
C TRP A 174 3.91 19.52 -2.51
N ARG A 175 4.00 19.16 -3.80
CA ARG A 175 4.50 20.04 -4.87
C ARG A 175 3.61 21.29 -5.05
N CYS A 176 2.29 21.15 -4.93
CA CYS A 176 1.35 22.28 -5.03
C CYS A 176 1.70 23.43 -4.08
N ARG A 177 2.30 23.15 -2.92
CA ARG A 177 2.64 24.18 -1.92
C ARG A 177 3.72 25.16 -2.39
N ASN A 178 4.56 24.76 -3.33
CA ASN A 178 5.69 25.56 -3.82
C ASN A 178 5.55 25.88 -5.32
N ALA A 179 4.42 25.51 -5.94
CA ALA A 179 4.21 25.68 -7.36
C ALA A 179 3.27 26.85 -7.63
N GLU A 180 3.53 27.57 -8.73
CA GLU A 180 2.73 28.71 -9.17
C GLU A 180 2.33 28.56 -10.65
N GLY A 181 1.35 29.35 -11.09
CA GLY A 181 0.91 29.41 -12.48
C GLY A 181 0.57 28.03 -13.08
N ARG A 182 1.16 27.71 -14.23
CA ARG A 182 0.93 26.43 -14.94
C ARG A 182 1.38 25.22 -14.11
N ALA A 183 2.47 25.33 -13.36
CA ALA A 183 2.99 24.22 -12.55
C ALA A 183 2.03 23.84 -11.41
N LEU A 184 1.32 24.83 -10.84
CA LEU A 184 0.27 24.59 -9.85
C LEU A 184 -0.91 23.83 -10.47
N VAL A 185 -1.41 24.29 -11.62
CA VAL A 185 -2.53 23.62 -12.34
C VAL A 185 -2.17 22.16 -12.63
N VAL A 186 -0.98 21.90 -13.19
CA VAL A 186 -0.53 20.54 -13.49
C VAL A 186 -0.44 19.68 -12.22
N SER A 187 0.07 20.24 -11.13
CA SER A 187 0.18 19.52 -9.85
C SER A 187 -1.19 19.21 -9.25
N LEU A 188 -2.17 20.11 -9.36
CA LEU A 188 -3.54 19.87 -8.90
C LEU A 188 -4.25 18.79 -9.72
N VAL A 189 -4.13 18.84 -11.06
CA VAL A 189 -4.68 17.79 -11.94
C VAL A 189 -4.02 16.44 -11.64
N ALA A 190 -2.70 16.40 -11.50
CA ALA A 190 -1.97 15.17 -11.20
C ALA A 190 -2.34 14.63 -9.81
N PHE A 191 -2.45 15.48 -8.79
CA PHE A 191 -2.98 15.10 -7.47
C PHE A 191 -4.37 14.49 -7.60
N SER A 192 -5.26 15.15 -8.33
CA SER A 192 -6.66 14.75 -8.51
C SER A 192 -6.79 13.38 -9.19
N LEU A 193 -6.03 13.16 -10.27
CA LEU A 193 -5.96 11.88 -10.98
C LEU A 193 -5.40 10.76 -10.09
N CYS A 194 -4.31 11.02 -9.37
CA CYS A 194 -3.72 10.04 -8.46
C CYS A 194 -4.67 9.71 -7.30
N ALA A 195 -5.36 10.72 -6.74
CA ALA A 195 -6.34 10.50 -5.67
C ALA A 195 -7.55 9.69 -6.15
N SER A 196 -8.05 9.94 -7.36
CA SER A 196 -9.06 9.11 -8.00
C SER A 196 -8.57 7.68 -8.20
N ALA A 197 -7.37 7.49 -8.73
CA ALA A 197 -6.82 6.16 -8.96
C ALA A 197 -6.59 5.39 -7.66
N ALA A 198 -6.17 6.06 -6.58
CA ALA A 198 -6.09 5.47 -5.24
C ALA A 198 -7.47 5.04 -4.73
N LEU A 199 -8.49 5.90 -4.84
CA LEU A 199 -9.87 5.60 -4.47
C LEU A 199 -10.43 4.40 -5.24
N LEU A 200 -10.18 4.35 -6.55
CA LEU A 200 -10.58 3.25 -7.44
C LEU A 200 -9.74 1.99 -7.27
N SER A 201 -8.62 2.04 -6.56
CA SER A 201 -7.87 0.85 -6.18
C SER A 201 -8.35 0.30 -4.84
N ARG A 202 -8.49 1.19 -3.84
CA ARG A 202 -8.98 0.86 -2.50
C ARG A 202 -9.44 2.13 -1.77
N VAL A 203 -10.68 2.11 -1.27
CA VAL A 203 -11.30 3.28 -0.63
C VAL A 203 -10.53 3.81 0.57
N THR A 204 -9.87 2.93 1.33
CA THR A 204 -9.10 3.31 2.54
C THR A 204 -7.94 4.25 2.23
N PHE A 205 -7.34 4.18 1.03
CA PHE A 205 -6.28 5.10 0.60
C PHE A 205 -6.82 6.35 -0.11
N GLY A 206 -7.98 6.25 -0.78
CA GLY A 206 -8.60 7.39 -1.47
C GLY A 206 -9.31 8.36 -0.54
N ALA A 207 -9.98 7.86 0.50
CA ALA A 207 -10.73 8.67 1.47
C ALA A 207 -9.91 9.80 2.13
N PRO A 208 -8.69 9.57 2.68
CA PRO A 208 -7.89 10.65 3.24
C PRO A 208 -7.48 11.69 2.18
N LEU A 209 -7.32 11.29 0.91
CA LEU A 209 -6.96 12.21 -0.18
C LEU A 209 -8.11 13.16 -0.55
N LEU A 210 -9.37 12.74 -0.37
CA LEU A 210 -10.53 13.63 -0.48
C LEU A 210 -10.46 14.75 0.56
N LEU A 211 -10.11 14.42 1.81
CA LEU A 211 -9.92 15.40 2.89
C LEU A 211 -8.74 16.34 2.59
N ILE A 212 -7.64 15.79 2.08
CA ILE A 212 -6.47 16.59 1.68
C ILE A 212 -6.81 17.52 0.51
N ALA A 213 -7.66 17.11 -0.42
CA ALA A 213 -8.15 17.98 -1.50
C ALA A 213 -8.88 19.20 -0.94
N LEU A 214 -9.72 19.03 0.08
CA LEU A 214 -10.38 20.16 0.75
C LEU A 214 -9.36 21.11 1.37
N LEU A 215 -8.32 20.58 2.03
CA LEU A 215 -7.25 21.40 2.61
C LEU A 215 -6.44 22.16 1.54
N LEU A 216 -6.20 21.55 0.38
CA LEU A 216 -5.56 22.22 -0.76
C LEU A 216 -6.46 23.33 -1.32
N ALA A 217 -7.76 23.09 -1.42
CA ALA A 217 -8.74 24.05 -1.92
C ALA A 217 -8.79 25.34 -1.09
N LEU A 218 -8.64 25.23 0.24
CA LEU A 218 -8.58 26.37 1.15
C LEU A 218 -7.37 27.29 0.92
N ARG A 219 -6.31 26.79 0.27
CA ARG A 219 -5.08 27.53 0.00
C ARG A 219 -4.96 28.04 -1.44
N LEU A 220 -5.97 27.80 -2.28
CA LEU A 220 -5.93 28.25 -3.65
C LEU A 220 -6.01 29.79 -3.72
N PRO A 221 -5.19 30.45 -4.55
CA PRO A 221 -5.27 31.89 -4.73
C PRO A 221 -6.63 32.30 -5.30
N HIS A 222 -7.09 33.50 -4.94
CA HIS A 222 -8.33 34.07 -5.47
C HIS A 222 -8.28 34.30 -6.98
N ALA A 223 -7.12 34.71 -7.49
CA ALA A 223 -6.90 34.82 -8.93
C ALA A 223 -6.97 33.43 -9.59
N ASN A 224 -7.78 33.30 -10.65
CA ASN A 224 -8.00 32.05 -11.38
C ASN A 224 -8.61 30.89 -10.54
N ARG A 225 -9.30 31.21 -9.44
CA ARG A 225 -9.82 30.20 -8.50
C ARG A 225 -10.69 29.15 -9.15
N LEU A 226 -11.59 29.52 -10.07
CA LEU A 226 -12.46 28.55 -10.76
C LEU A 226 -11.65 27.49 -11.53
N ARG A 227 -10.61 27.92 -12.26
CA ARG A 227 -9.73 27.02 -13.00
C ARG A 227 -8.97 26.07 -12.07
N LEU A 228 -8.49 26.57 -10.94
CA LEU A 228 -7.75 25.76 -9.96
C LEU A 228 -8.66 24.79 -9.21
N VAL A 229 -9.87 25.22 -8.85
CA VAL A 229 -10.91 24.36 -8.27
C VAL A 229 -11.31 23.27 -9.27
N ALA A 230 -11.53 23.61 -10.53
CA ALA A 230 -11.82 22.63 -11.58
C ALA A 230 -10.65 21.63 -11.75
N ALA A 231 -9.41 22.12 -11.80
CA ALA A 231 -8.22 21.26 -11.87
C ALA A 231 -8.11 20.27 -10.70
N LEU A 232 -8.52 20.69 -9.50
CA LEU A 232 -8.46 19.87 -8.29
C LEU A 232 -9.65 18.90 -8.18
N PHE A 233 -10.87 19.34 -8.46
CA PHE A 233 -12.08 18.59 -8.16
C PHE A 233 -12.71 17.88 -9.36
N LEU A 234 -12.43 18.27 -10.61
CA LEU A 234 -13.08 17.63 -11.75
C LEU A 234 -12.63 16.17 -11.94
N PRO A 235 -11.31 15.84 -11.98
CA PRO A 235 -10.88 14.44 -12.06
C PRO A 235 -11.23 13.63 -10.80
N LEU A 236 -11.12 14.25 -9.63
CA LEU A 236 -11.43 13.65 -8.32
C LEU A 236 -12.91 13.34 -8.18
N GLY A 237 -13.76 14.30 -8.56
CA GLY A 237 -15.20 14.18 -8.58
C GLY A 237 -15.66 13.12 -9.58
N ALA A 238 -15.04 13.04 -10.76
CA ALA A 238 -15.30 11.98 -11.72
C ALA A 238 -14.94 10.59 -11.16
N GLY A 239 -13.78 10.46 -10.49
CA GLY A 239 -13.39 9.22 -9.82
C GLY A 239 -14.33 8.82 -8.69
N LEU A 240 -14.75 9.77 -7.86
CA LEU A 240 -15.73 9.55 -6.79
C LEU A 240 -17.10 9.16 -7.33
N ALA A 241 -17.59 9.86 -8.35
CA ALA A 241 -18.85 9.54 -9.01
C ALA A 241 -18.80 8.12 -9.61
N PHE A 242 -17.71 7.76 -10.31
CA PHE A 242 -17.53 6.41 -10.84
C PHE A 242 -17.53 5.36 -9.72
N TYR A 243 -16.82 5.60 -8.60
CA TYR A 243 -16.82 4.70 -7.45
C TYR A 243 -18.23 4.50 -6.87
N LEU A 244 -19.00 5.57 -6.67
CA LEU A 244 -20.35 5.53 -6.10
C LEU A 244 -21.34 4.83 -7.03
N LEU A 245 -21.32 5.19 -8.32
CA LEU A 245 -22.17 4.55 -9.34
C LEU A 245 -21.84 3.07 -9.51
N LEU A 246 -20.56 2.70 -9.48
CA LEU A 246 -20.13 1.31 -9.54
C LEU A 246 -20.56 0.53 -8.29
N SER A 247 -20.48 1.15 -7.11
CA SER A 247 -20.95 0.54 -5.86
C SER A 247 -22.46 0.26 -5.92
N TYR A 248 -23.24 1.24 -6.40
CA TYR A 248 -24.67 1.07 -6.61
C TYR A 248 -24.98 -0.01 -7.65
N ALA A 249 -24.26 -0.03 -8.78
CA ALA A 249 -24.46 -1.05 -9.80
C ALA A 249 -24.11 -2.47 -9.32
N ARG A 250 -23.12 -2.62 -8.44
CA ARG A 250 -22.69 -3.91 -7.88
C ARG A 250 -23.63 -4.42 -6.79
N PHE A 251 -24.05 -3.53 -5.89
CA PHE A 251 -24.66 -3.90 -4.60
C PHE A 251 -26.05 -3.29 -4.36
N GLY A 252 -26.55 -2.45 -5.26
CA GLY A 252 -27.80 -1.71 -5.07
C GLY A 252 -27.72 -0.58 -4.03
N SER A 253 -26.52 -0.24 -3.55
CA SER A 253 -26.31 0.78 -2.51
C SER A 253 -25.08 1.64 -2.78
N PHE A 254 -25.21 2.94 -2.49
CA PHE A 254 -24.09 3.89 -2.51
C PHE A 254 -23.17 3.76 -1.29
N ALA A 255 -23.63 3.12 -0.22
CA ALA A 255 -22.82 2.88 0.98
C ALA A 255 -21.68 1.87 0.73
N GLY A 256 -21.78 1.10 -0.35
CA GLY A 256 -20.75 0.15 -0.76
C GLY A 256 -21.13 -1.30 -0.43
N ILE A 257 -20.15 -2.04 0.07
CA ILE A 257 -20.19 -3.48 0.24
C ILE A 257 -21.16 -3.86 1.37
N SER A 258 -22.10 -4.77 1.10
CA SER A 258 -22.78 -5.55 2.14
C SER A 258 -22.16 -6.94 2.21
N PHE A 259 -21.75 -7.35 3.42
CA PHE A 259 -21.21 -8.69 3.66
C PHE A 259 -22.27 -9.78 3.65
N ASP A 260 -23.57 -9.44 3.63
CA ASP A 260 -24.66 -10.41 3.50
C ASP A 260 -24.55 -11.22 2.20
N HIS A 261 -24.00 -10.60 1.17
CA HIS A 261 -23.77 -11.22 -0.13
C HIS A 261 -22.49 -12.04 -0.20
N TYR A 262 -21.68 -12.09 0.86
CA TYR A 262 -20.38 -12.73 0.79
C TYR A 262 -20.51 -14.26 0.81
N ILE A 263 -19.79 -14.93 -0.10
CA ILE A 263 -19.91 -16.38 -0.25
C ILE A 263 -19.27 -17.14 0.92
N ASN A 264 -18.26 -16.56 1.57
CA ASN A 264 -17.61 -17.18 2.72
C ASN A 264 -18.47 -17.01 3.98
N PRO A 265 -19.04 -18.09 4.54
CA PRO A 265 -19.96 -18.01 5.66
C PRO A 265 -19.28 -17.49 6.94
N VAL A 266 -18.00 -17.82 7.16
CA VAL A 266 -17.26 -17.41 8.37
C VAL A 266 -17.19 -15.89 8.47
N HIS A 267 -16.80 -15.23 7.38
CA HIS A 267 -16.70 -13.77 7.36
C HIS A 267 -18.07 -13.08 7.32
N ARG A 268 -19.04 -13.66 6.60
CA ARG A 268 -20.41 -13.15 6.54
C ARG A 268 -21.08 -13.15 7.92
N GLU A 269 -21.08 -14.29 8.60
CA GLU A 269 -21.68 -14.43 9.92
C GLU A 269 -20.98 -13.56 10.96
N PHE A 270 -19.65 -13.47 10.90
CA PHE A 270 -18.90 -12.57 11.77
C PHE A 270 -19.29 -11.10 11.54
N ALA A 271 -19.35 -10.66 10.28
CA ALA A 271 -19.71 -9.28 9.93
C ALA A 271 -21.13 -8.94 10.39
N HIS A 272 -22.07 -9.88 10.30
CA HIS A 272 -23.44 -9.71 10.79
C HIS A 272 -23.49 -9.56 12.31
N ASN A 273 -22.73 -10.38 13.06
CA ASN A 273 -22.79 -10.39 14.52
C ASN A 273 -21.96 -9.29 15.20
N TYR A 274 -20.81 -8.93 14.62
CA TYR A 274 -19.82 -8.05 15.25
C TYR A 274 -19.40 -6.85 14.40
N GLY A 275 -19.92 -6.72 13.19
CA GLY A 275 -19.56 -5.65 12.26
C GLY A 275 -18.13 -5.76 11.72
N ILE A 276 -17.89 -5.16 10.55
CA ILE A 276 -16.56 -5.16 9.91
C ILE A 276 -15.57 -4.16 10.53
N PHE A 277 -16.07 -3.08 11.14
CA PHE A 277 -15.28 -2.08 11.84
C PHE A 277 -15.77 -1.92 13.27
N SER A 278 -14.84 -1.88 14.24
CA SER A 278 -15.16 -1.68 15.66
C SER A 278 -14.02 -0.98 16.39
N TRP A 279 -14.36 0.07 17.14
CA TRP A 279 -13.41 0.80 17.99
C TRP A 279 -12.74 -0.08 19.04
N GLN A 280 -13.43 -1.15 19.47
CA GLN A 280 -12.89 -2.11 20.45
C GLN A 280 -11.65 -2.84 19.94
N ARG A 281 -11.48 -2.98 18.61
CA ARG A 281 -10.34 -3.69 18.00
C ARG A 281 -9.06 -2.87 17.99
N ILE A 282 -9.16 -1.54 18.03
CA ILE A 282 -8.02 -0.64 17.90
C ILE A 282 -6.92 -0.93 18.94
N PRO A 283 -7.18 -1.00 20.26
CA PRO A 283 -6.11 -1.28 21.21
C PRO A 283 -5.43 -2.64 20.97
N TYR A 284 -6.17 -3.66 20.54
CA TYR A 284 -5.62 -4.98 20.22
C TYR A 284 -4.79 -4.95 18.95
N SER A 285 -5.32 -4.37 17.88
CA SER A 285 -4.60 -4.20 16.61
C SER A 285 -3.36 -3.31 16.77
N VAL A 286 -3.40 -2.31 17.66
CA VAL A 286 -2.21 -1.53 18.02
C VAL A 286 -1.19 -2.41 18.75
N ALA A 287 -1.61 -3.21 19.71
CA ALA A 287 -0.72 -4.14 20.41
C ALA A 287 -0.10 -5.17 19.45
N ASP A 288 -0.85 -5.61 18.43
CA ASP A 288 -0.37 -6.55 17.42
C ASP A 288 0.60 -5.90 16.43
N TYR A 289 0.23 -4.78 15.80
CA TYR A 289 1.06 -4.13 14.78
C TYR A 289 2.23 -3.32 15.36
N PHE A 290 2.11 -2.78 16.56
CA PHE A 290 3.16 -1.96 17.20
C PHE A 290 3.83 -2.64 18.39
N GLY A 291 3.47 -3.89 18.68
CA GLY A 291 4.14 -4.69 19.70
C GLY A 291 5.60 -4.95 19.37
N LEU A 292 6.42 -5.12 20.41
CA LEU A 292 7.84 -5.44 20.31
C LEU A 292 8.12 -6.95 20.28
N ARG A 293 7.12 -7.76 19.91
CA ARG A 293 7.27 -9.22 19.82
C ARG A 293 8.29 -9.53 18.72
N PHE A 294 9.40 -10.15 19.10
CA PHE A 294 10.44 -10.53 18.16
C PHE A 294 9.94 -11.65 17.24
N PRO A 295 10.27 -11.66 15.94
CA PRO A 295 9.86 -12.74 15.05
C PRO A 295 10.50 -14.06 15.49
N SER A 296 9.77 -15.16 15.34
CA SER A 296 10.28 -16.49 15.69
C SER A 296 11.58 -16.80 14.94
N LEU A 297 12.55 -17.41 15.64
CA LEU A 297 13.79 -17.91 15.02
C LEU A 297 13.59 -19.35 14.54
N GLN A 298 14.25 -19.69 13.44
CA GLN A 298 14.30 -21.06 12.92
C GLN A 298 15.73 -21.47 12.57
N TRP A 299 16.03 -22.77 12.66
CA TRP A 299 17.39 -23.28 12.42
C TRP A 299 17.77 -23.32 10.94
N GLN A 300 16.79 -23.33 10.04
CA GLN A 300 17.02 -23.34 8.60
C GLN A 300 16.93 -21.93 8.03
N ALA A 301 17.79 -21.58 7.07
CA ALA A 301 17.73 -20.31 6.34
C ALA A 301 16.31 -20.09 5.79
N PRO A 302 15.66 -18.92 5.97
CA PRO A 302 16.24 -17.61 6.26
C PRO A 302 16.36 -17.26 7.76
N PHE A 303 16.32 -18.23 8.67
CA PHE A 303 16.58 -18.09 10.11
C PHE A 303 15.57 -17.27 10.93
N LEU A 304 14.76 -16.44 10.28
CA LEU A 304 13.54 -15.87 10.84
C LEU A 304 12.33 -16.57 10.23
N LYS A 305 11.27 -16.68 11.03
CA LYS A 305 10.02 -17.30 10.65
C LYS A 305 8.89 -16.28 10.76
N ALA A 306 8.19 -16.09 9.65
CA ALA A 306 7.02 -15.24 9.60
C ALA A 306 5.78 -16.09 9.95
N ASP A 307 5.27 -15.92 11.17
CA ASP A 307 4.22 -16.78 11.74
C ASP A 307 2.83 -16.12 11.76
N ARG A 308 1.81 -16.98 11.82
CA ARG A 308 0.44 -16.61 12.17
C ARG A 308 0.31 -16.59 13.69
N HIS A 309 -0.44 -15.62 14.21
CA HIS A 309 -0.69 -15.50 15.63
C HIS A 309 -2.12 -15.90 15.96
N PHE A 310 -2.30 -16.75 16.96
CA PHE A 310 -3.61 -17.16 17.44
C PHE A 310 -4.19 -16.14 18.41
N PHE A 311 -5.48 -15.89 18.30
CA PHE A 311 -6.21 -14.94 19.14
C PHE A 311 -7.25 -15.66 19.98
N ALA A 312 -7.27 -15.39 21.28
CA ALA A 312 -8.30 -15.86 22.20
C ALA A 312 -9.52 -14.91 22.27
N HIS A 313 -9.81 -14.19 21.18
CA HIS A 313 -10.85 -13.16 21.12
C HIS A 313 -11.74 -13.33 19.88
N PRO A 314 -12.62 -14.35 19.85
CA PRO A 314 -13.44 -14.68 18.68
C PRO A 314 -14.48 -13.61 18.32
N GLN A 315 -14.73 -12.64 19.19
CA GLN A 315 -15.63 -11.52 18.94
C GLN A 315 -14.92 -10.35 18.22
N LEU A 316 -13.58 -10.32 18.24
CA LEU A 316 -12.79 -9.24 17.69
C LEU A 316 -12.31 -9.53 16.27
N TYR A 317 -11.98 -10.78 15.94
CA TYR A 317 -11.46 -11.15 14.62
C TYR A 317 -12.24 -12.31 14.02
N SER A 318 -12.49 -12.25 12.71
CA SER A 318 -13.27 -13.29 12.02
C SER A 318 -12.59 -14.65 11.92
N LEU A 319 -11.26 -14.68 12.04
CA LEU A 319 -10.48 -15.91 12.07
C LEU A 319 -9.81 -16.04 13.44
N PRO A 320 -9.64 -17.28 13.93
CA PRO A 320 -8.97 -17.53 15.21
C PRO A 320 -7.46 -17.25 15.16
N PHE A 321 -6.93 -16.93 13.98
CA PHE A 321 -5.53 -16.57 13.77
C PHE A 321 -5.40 -15.41 12.79
N SER A 322 -4.30 -14.67 12.89
CA SER A 322 -3.92 -13.68 11.89
C SER A 322 -3.45 -14.36 10.61
N GLU A 323 -3.57 -13.66 9.48
CA GLU A 323 -2.61 -13.92 8.40
C GLU A 323 -1.19 -13.60 8.89
N THR A 324 -0.17 -14.12 8.22
CA THR A 324 1.21 -13.83 8.57
C THR A 324 1.46 -12.31 8.56
N TYR A 325 2.07 -11.80 9.63
CA TYR A 325 2.46 -10.39 9.72
C TYR A 325 3.73 -10.20 10.55
N LEU A 326 4.39 -9.08 10.33
CA LEU A 326 5.58 -8.62 11.04
C LEU A 326 5.26 -7.26 11.67
N PRO A 327 5.42 -7.09 12.99
CA PRO A 327 5.16 -5.81 13.64
C PRO A 327 5.96 -4.67 13.01
N VAL A 328 5.36 -3.48 12.91
CA VAL A 328 5.94 -2.26 12.34
C VAL A 328 7.29 -1.89 12.99
N PRO A 329 7.50 -2.03 14.32
CA PRO A 329 8.80 -1.76 14.92
C PRO A 329 9.94 -2.62 14.36
N TRP A 330 9.65 -3.82 13.87
CA TRP A 330 10.65 -4.69 13.24
C TRP A 330 10.72 -4.46 11.74
N ALA A 331 9.56 -4.40 11.07
CA ALA A 331 9.47 -4.21 9.63
C ALA A 331 10.04 -2.86 9.18
N ALA A 332 9.73 -1.78 9.90
CA ALA A 332 10.00 -0.41 9.50
C ALA A 332 10.30 0.53 10.70
N SER A 333 11.20 0.11 11.58
CA SER A 333 11.66 0.85 12.78
C SER A 333 12.01 2.31 12.50
N TRP A 334 12.70 2.56 11.38
CA TRP A 334 13.12 3.89 10.95
C TRP A 334 11.93 4.79 10.59
N LEU A 335 10.90 4.26 9.95
CA LEU A 335 9.66 5.00 9.66
C LEU A 335 8.90 5.29 10.94
N LEU A 336 8.81 4.32 11.85
CA LEU A 336 8.16 4.53 13.14
C LEU A 336 8.87 5.61 13.97
N ALA A 337 10.20 5.52 14.12
CA ALA A 337 10.99 6.51 14.83
C ALA A 337 10.88 7.90 14.16
N GLY A 338 11.00 7.95 12.84
CA GLY A 338 10.81 9.18 12.07
C GLY A 338 9.41 9.77 12.21
N ALA A 339 8.37 8.92 12.26
CA ALA A 339 6.99 9.34 12.41
C ALA A 339 6.71 9.90 13.82
N ILE A 340 7.24 9.27 14.87
CA ILE A 340 7.15 9.80 16.25
C ILE A 340 7.78 11.18 16.33
N LEU A 341 9.01 11.34 15.80
CA LEU A 341 9.71 12.62 15.78
C LEU A 341 8.98 13.66 14.93
N GLY A 342 8.40 13.23 13.82
CA GLY A 342 7.57 14.05 12.94
C GLY A 342 6.30 14.54 13.61
N ALA A 343 5.60 13.65 14.32
CA ALA A 343 4.42 13.99 15.10
C ALA A 343 4.76 15.01 16.19
N ILE A 344 5.89 14.86 16.89
CA ILE A 344 6.37 15.86 17.83
C ILE A 344 6.56 17.22 17.13
N CYS A 345 7.15 17.25 15.91
CA CYS A 345 7.26 18.48 15.12
C CYS A 345 5.91 19.07 14.72
N LEU A 346 4.87 18.27 14.47
CA LEU A 346 3.52 18.76 14.14
C LEU A 346 2.88 19.54 15.29
N PHE A 347 3.08 19.09 16.52
CA PHE A 347 2.50 19.70 17.72
C PHE A 347 3.34 20.83 18.32
N ARG A 348 4.64 20.92 17.98
CA ARG A 348 5.48 22.05 18.41
C ARG A 348 5.00 23.37 17.79
N ARG A 349 4.99 24.42 18.63
CA ARG A 349 4.55 25.77 18.22
C ARG A 349 5.44 26.28 17.09
N ASN A 350 4.81 26.85 16.05
CA ASN A 350 5.45 27.41 14.84
C ASN A 350 6.27 26.41 13.99
N CYS A 351 6.20 25.11 14.24
CA CYS A 351 6.94 24.10 13.46
C CYS A 351 6.16 23.56 12.25
N ALA A 352 4.82 23.50 12.33
CA ALA A 352 3.98 22.95 11.28
C ALA A 352 2.78 23.84 10.94
N ASP A 353 2.40 23.84 9.67
CA ASP A 353 1.25 24.60 9.19
C ASP A 353 -0.07 23.77 9.22
N LEU A 354 -1.21 24.44 8.95
CA LEU A 354 -2.54 23.80 8.96
C LEU A 354 -2.66 22.61 7.99
N PHE A 355 -1.99 22.67 6.84
CA PHE A 355 -2.02 21.61 5.84
C PHE A 355 -1.23 20.42 6.34
N GLU A 356 -0.07 20.65 6.96
CA GLU A 356 0.72 19.58 7.55
C GLU A 356 -0.06 18.85 8.66
N ARG A 357 -0.72 19.60 9.55
CA ARG A 357 -1.56 19.01 10.59
C ARG A 357 -2.80 18.31 10.04
N GLY A 358 -3.49 18.94 9.10
CA GLY A 358 -4.69 18.37 8.49
C GLY A 358 -4.40 17.12 7.64
N THR A 359 -3.28 17.10 6.92
CA THR A 359 -2.84 15.92 6.15
C THR A 359 -2.47 14.77 7.08
N ALA A 360 -1.75 15.06 8.17
CA ALA A 360 -1.45 14.05 9.19
C ALA A 360 -2.73 13.50 9.84
N ALA A 361 -3.70 14.36 10.15
CA ALA A 361 -5.00 13.94 10.69
C ALA A 361 -5.77 13.07 9.70
N ALA A 362 -5.81 13.43 8.41
CA ALA A 362 -6.47 12.63 7.37
C ALA A 362 -5.86 11.21 7.28
N PHE A 363 -4.53 11.08 7.25
CA PHE A 363 -3.90 9.77 7.25
C PHE A 363 -3.99 9.05 8.61
N ALA A 364 -4.05 9.77 9.73
CA ALA A 364 -4.31 9.14 11.03
C ALA A 364 -5.71 8.50 11.09
N LEU A 365 -6.71 9.12 10.46
CA LEU A 365 -8.04 8.51 10.32
C LEU A 365 -8.00 7.22 9.48
N GLN A 366 -7.17 7.17 8.43
CA GLN A 366 -6.92 5.94 7.68
C GLN A 366 -6.32 4.85 8.60
N CYS A 367 -5.33 5.19 9.43
CA CYS A 367 -4.74 4.27 10.40
C CYS A 367 -5.80 3.73 11.38
N LEU A 368 -6.63 4.61 11.95
CA LEU A 368 -7.69 4.19 12.87
C LEU A 368 -8.72 3.28 12.18
N GLY A 369 -9.06 3.59 10.93
CA GLY A 369 -9.95 2.75 10.11
C GLY A 369 -9.41 1.33 9.97
N ILE A 370 -8.16 1.15 9.56
CA ILE A 370 -7.59 -0.20 9.39
C ILE A 370 -7.35 -0.92 10.71
N LEU A 371 -6.99 -0.20 11.78
CA LEU A 371 -6.86 -0.78 13.13
C LEU A 371 -8.20 -1.19 13.73
N SER A 372 -9.31 -0.68 13.22
CA SER A 372 -10.66 -1.09 13.61
C SER A 372 -11.19 -2.27 12.78
N TYR A 373 -10.44 -2.74 11.77
CA TYR A 373 -10.87 -3.78 10.84
C TYR A 373 -10.84 -5.18 11.48
N TYR A 374 -11.74 -6.05 11.05
CA TYR A 374 -11.99 -7.36 11.66
C TYR A 374 -10.97 -8.47 11.28
N ALA A 375 -9.93 -8.14 10.52
CA ALA A 375 -8.90 -9.08 10.11
C ALA A 375 -7.50 -8.45 10.19
N LEU A 376 -6.51 -9.26 10.57
CA LEU A 376 -5.11 -8.86 10.71
C LEU A 376 -4.26 -9.58 9.67
N SER A 377 -3.49 -8.80 8.91
CA SER A 377 -2.56 -9.31 7.90
C SER A 377 -1.41 -8.33 7.66
N GLN A 378 -0.29 -8.79 7.11
CA GLN A 378 0.79 -7.88 6.73
C GLN A 378 0.35 -6.85 5.69
N ARG A 379 -0.45 -7.26 4.71
CA ARG A 379 -0.94 -6.39 3.64
C ARG A 379 -1.82 -5.24 4.14
N TYR A 380 -2.56 -5.43 5.24
CA TYR A 380 -3.32 -4.34 5.87
C TYR A 380 -2.44 -3.34 6.63
N SER A 381 -1.25 -3.73 7.08
CA SER A 381 -0.33 -2.78 7.70
C SER A 381 0.11 -1.66 6.73
N VAL A 382 0.00 -1.87 5.42
CA VAL A 382 0.33 -0.89 4.37
C VAL A 382 -0.49 0.39 4.52
N ASP A 383 -1.74 0.30 5.00
CA ASP A 383 -2.60 1.46 5.27
C ASP A 383 -2.02 2.40 6.35
N LEU A 384 -1.06 1.94 7.16
CA LEU A 384 -0.36 2.76 8.15
C LEU A 384 0.76 3.62 7.52
N TYR A 385 1.30 3.19 6.38
CA TYR A 385 2.53 3.77 5.81
C TYR A 385 2.37 5.18 5.26
N PRO A 386 1.24 5.59 4.65
CA PRO A 386 1.05 6.98 4.25
C PRO A 386 1.21 7.95 5.43
N PHE A 387 0.65 7.62 6.59
CA PHE A 387 0.82 8.42 7.81
C PHE A 387 2.28 8.43 8.29
N LEU A 388 2.92 7.26 8.38
CA LEU A 388 4.30 7.15 8.87
C LEU A 388 5.29 7.90 7.96
N ILE A 389 5.15 7.75 6.63
CA ILE A 389 5.95 8.44 5.63
C ILE A 389 5.71 9.95 5.72
N PHE A 390 4.46 10.38 5.82
CA PHE A 390 4.14 11.80 5.93
C PHE A 390 4.78 12.45 7.15
N CYS A 391 4.66 11.82 8.32
CA CYS A 391 5.29 12.30 9.55
C CYS A 391 6.83 12.29 9.44
N LEU A 392 7.44 11.25 8.84
CA LEU A 392 8.87 11.25 8.54
C LEU A 392 9.26 12.46 7.68
N LEU A 393 8.51 12.79 6.62
CA LEU A 393 8.81 13.94 5.77
C LEU A 393 8.78 15.26 6.54
N VAL A 394 7.82 15.42 7.45
CA VAL A 394 7.76 16.57 8.36
C VAL A 394 9.03 16.62 9.23
N PHE A 395 9.46 15.49 9.79
CA PHE A 395 10.70 15.42 10.56
C PHE A 395 11.94 15.76 9.73
N LEU A 396 12.08 15.20 8.52
CA LEU A 396 13.22 15.48 7.64
C LEU A 396 13.33 16.96 7.27
N ARG A 397 12.19 17.65 7.13
CA ARG A 397 12.13 19.08 6.81
C ARG A 397 12.35 19.97 8.04
N ARG A 398 11.73 19.65 9.18
CA ARG A 398 11.62 20.53 10.35
C ARG A 398 12.51 20.13 11.53
N GLY A 399 13.20 18.99 11.46
CA GLY A 399 13.96 18.41 12.56
C GLY A 399 15.21 19.20 12.96
N GLY A 400 15.67 20.15 12.13
CA GLY A 400 16.74 21.10 12.46
C GLY A 400 18.00 20.41 13.02
N VAL A 401 18.50 20.89 14.16
CA VAL A 401 19.70 20.33 14.82
C VAL A 401 19.47 18.88 15.28
N PHE A 402 18.25 18.52 15.66
CA PHE A 402 17.95 17.17 16.13
C PHE A 402 18.15 16.14 15.01
N LEU A 403 17.67 16.44 13.79
CA LEU A 403 17.92 15.62 12.61
C LEU A 403 19.43 15.44 12.35
N ALA A 404 20.22 16.50 12.50
CA ALA A 404 21.68 16.44 12.34
C ALA A 404 22.36 15.53 13.36
N ARG A 405 21.78 15.36 14.55
CA ARG A 405 22.29 14.44 15.59
C ARG A 405 21.83 13.00 15.38
N THR A 406 20.62 12.79 14.86
CA THR A 406 20.00 11.45 14.81
C THR A 406 20.06 10.76 13.45
N TYR A 407 20.48 11.43 12.36
CA TYR A 407 20.42 10.82 11.02
C TYR A 407 21.21 9.50 10.90
N ARG A 408 22.31 9.33 11.63
CA ARG A 408 23.08 8.07 11.63
C ARG A 408 22.31 6.93 12.30
N VAL A 409 21.59 7.23 13.38
CA VAL A 409 20.71 6.27 14.05
C VAL A 409 19.59 5.86 13.09
N MET A 410 19.00 6.81 12.36
CA MET A 410 17.99 6.52 11.33
C MET A 410 18.53 5.58 10.25
N ILE A 411 19.76 5.78 9.79
CA ILE A 411 20.41 4.87 8.83
C ILE A 411 20.62 3.47 9.44
N GLY A 412 21.04 3.38 10.71
CA GLY A 412 21.16 2.11 11.41
C GLY A 412 19.82 1.36 11.51
N LEU A 413 18.75 2.08 11.85
CA LEU A 413 17.38 1.54 11.90
C LEU A 413 16.90 1.05 10.52
N VAL A 414 17.25 1.76 9.44
CA VAL A 414 17.01 1.29 8.08
C VAL A 414 17.66 -0.07 7.86
N LEU A 415 18.94 -0.23 8.19
CA LEU A 415 19.67 -1.49 7.98
C LEU A 415 19.06 -2.66 8.77
N VAL A 416 18.67 -2.41 10.02
CA VAL A 416 17.98 -3.41 10.85
C VAL A 416 16.66 -3.82 10.21
N SER A 417 15.84 -2.84 9.80
CA SER A 417 14.54 -3.10 9.18
C SER A 417 14.66 -3.83 7.84
N ILE A 418 15.62 -3.45 6.99
CA ILE A 418 15.91 -4.17 5.74
C ILE A 418 16.24 -5.64 6.05
N THR A 419 17.10 -5.89 7.03
CA THR A 419 17.54 -7.24 7.39
C THR A 419 16.37 -8.09 7.88
N VAL A 420 15.64 -7.61 8.88
CA VAL A 420 14.53 -8.37 9.49
C VAL A 420 13.39 -8.57 8.51
N ASN A 421 12.98 -7.52 7.79
CA ASN A 421 11.86 -7.58 6.85
C ASN A 421 12.19 -8.46 5.63
N SER A 422 13.43 -8.42 5.11
CA SER A 422 13.81 -9.28 3.98
C SER A 422 13.82 -10.75 4.37
N LEU A 423 14.41 -11.11 5.52
CA LEU A 423 14.43 -12.49 6.00
C LEU A 423 13.02 -13.00 6.31
N ALA A 424 12.19 -12.18 6.96
CA ALA A 424 10.79 -12.53 7.23
C ALA A 424 9.97 -12.67 5.93
N THR A 425 10.19 -11.80 4.94
CA THR A 425 9.50 -11.90 3.64
C THR A 425 9.89 -13.17 2.90
N VAL A 426 11.19 -13.53 2.90
CA VAL A 426 11.64 -14.79 2.29
C VAL A 426 11.02 -15.99 3.01
N SER A 427 10.95 -15.98 4.35
CA SER A 427 10.26 -17.04 5.09
C SER A 427 8.78 -17.09 4.73
N TRP A 428 8.13 -15.94 4.57
CA TRP A 428 6.71 -15.91 4.18
C TRP A 428 6.48 -16.54 2.81
N LEU A 429 7.30 -16.18 1.82
CA LEU A 429 7.20 -16.70 0.45
C LEU A 429 7.46 -18.22 0.37
N VAL A 430 8.28 -18.74 1.27
CA VAL A 430 8.68 -20.15 1.28
C VAL A 430 7.77 -21.03 2.15
N ASP A 431 7.47 -20.58 3.36
CA ASP A 431 6.93 -21.43 4.43
C ASP A 431 5.44 -21.17 4.70
N SER A 432 5.00 -19.91 4.63
CA SER A 432 3.77 -19.48 5.33
C SER A 432 2.63 -19.02 4.42
N ASP A 433 2.93 -18.57 3.20
CA ASP A 433 1.89 -18.03 2.31
C ASP A 433 1.28 -19.10 1.39
N GLN A 434 0.00 -19.41 1.63
CA GLN A 434 -0.79 -20.31 0.80
C GLN A 434 -1.11 -19.71 -0.58
N ASN A 435 -0.95 -18.39 -0.76
CA ASN A 435 -1.22 -17.73 -2.02
C ASN A 435 -0.02 -17.74 -2.99
N VAL A 436 1.18 -18.10 -2.51
CA VAL A 436 2.36 -18.22 -3.38
C VAL A 436 2.30 -19.55 -4.13
N ARG A 437 2.43 -19.49 -5.46
CA ARG A 437 2.38 -20.70 -6.29
C ARG A 437 3.53 -21.66 -5.96
N PRO A 438 3.30 -22.99 -6.06
CA PRO A 438 4.34 -23.99 -5.80
C PRO A 438 5.62 -23.80 -6.61
N GLU A 439 5.49 -23.37 -7.87
CA GLU A 439 6.63 -23.09 -8.76
C GLU A 439 7.51 -21.94 -8.23
N THR A 440 6.88 -20.83 -7.83
CA THR A 440 7.59 -19.67 -7.25
C THR A 440 8.23 -20.07 -5.92
N ARG A 441 7.53 -20.85 -5.09
CA ARG A 441 8.07 -21.40 -3.84
C ARG A 441 9.29 -22.29 -4.07
N ALA A 442 9.27 -23.14 -5.10
CA ALA A 442 10.38 -24.01 -5.46
C ALA A 442 11.63 -23.23 -5.87
N ILE A 443 11.46 -22.11 -6.58
CA ILE A 443 12.56 -21.20 -6.94
C ILE A 443 13.22 -20.62 -5.68
N TRP A 444 12.41 -20.11 -4.75
CA TRP A 444 12.92 -19.57 -3.48
C TRP A 444 13.60 -20.63 -2.61
N ASN A 445 13.04 -21.85 -2.52
CA ASN A 445 13.68 -22.97 -1.84
C ASN A 445 15.05 -23.31 -2.45
N ARG A 446 15.15 -23.31 -3.78
CA ARG A 446 16.43 -23.54 -4.47
C ARG A 446 17.45 -22.44 -4.17
N PHE A 447 17.03 -21.17 -4.12
CA PHE A 447 17.92 -20.06 -3.73
C PHE A 447 18.42 -20.18 -2.29
N LEU A 448 17.62 -20.76 -1.40
CA LEU A 448 18.00 -21.01 -0.01
C LEU A 448 18.84 -22.28 0.17
N GLY A 449 19.11 -23.05 -0.89
CA GLY A 449 19.80 -24.34 -0.80
C GLY A 449 18.96 -25.41 -0.06
N ARG A 450 17.65 -25.21 0.08
CA ARG A 450 16.75 -26.21 0.68
C ARG A 450 16.38 -27.25 -0.38
N SER A 451 16.54 -28.53 -0.05
CA SER A 451 15.96 -29.63 -0.82
C SER A 451 14.44 -29.41 -0.88
N SER A 452 13.85 -29.41 -2.08
CA SER A 452 12.38 -29.44 -2.17
C SER A 452 11.89 -30.64 -1.36
N PRO A 453 10.93 -30.50 -0.44
CA PRO A 453 10.27 -31.67 0.09
C PRO A 453 9.72 -32.43 -1.12
N ALA A 454 10.18 -33.65 -1.32
CA ALA A 454 9.55 -34.58 -2.24
C ALA A 454 8.05 -34.52 -1.93
N ALA A 455 7.21 -34.42 -2.95
CA ALA A 455 5.77 -34.37 -2.81
C ALA A 455 5.33 -35.52 -1.89
N THR A 456 5.10 -35.22 -0.61
CA THR A 456 4.43 -36.12 0.30
C THR A 456 2.99 -36.11 -0.16
N SER A 457 2.66 -37.16 -0.88
CA SER A 457 1.32 -37.60 -1.22
C SER A 457 0.51 -37.79 0.07
N GLU A 458 -0.07 -36.72 0.61
CA GLU A 458 -1.06 -36.82 1.68
C GLU A 458 -2.10 -35.71 1.53
N PHE A 459 -3.18 -36.05 0.81
CA PHE A 459 -4.54 -35.72 1.22
C PHE A 459 -5.43 -36.92 0.88
N LYS A 460 -5.73 -37.69 1.93
CA LYS A 460 -7.05 -38.28 2.15
C LYS A 460 -7.86 -37.26 2.93
#